data_AF-A0A7D4LF80-F1
#
_entry.id   AF-A0A7D4LF80-F1
#
_cell.length_a   1.000
_cell.length_b   1.000
_cell.length_c   1.000
_cell.angle_alpha   90.00
_cell.angle_beta   90.00
_cell.angle_gamma   90.00
#
_symmetry.space_group_name_H-M   'P 1'
#
loop_
_entity.id
_entity.type
_entity.pdbx_description
1 polymer ?
#
loop_
_entity_poly.entity_id
_entity_poly.type
_entity_poly.pdbx_seq_one_letter_code
_entity_poly.pdbx_strand_id
1 'polypeptide(L)'
;MFTGIIGALGTVESVQPVYNAQGASTGAAYITINAGDIVSDLDHGGSLAVNGVCLTAVDEDSIEPQQFRAYAMGETLTRTNLGTLTQGSVVNLERCMPASGRFDGHVVQGHVDGIATVTSITEHDAWCTVRFSIPQELAPYLVEKGSIAVSGVSLTVTAVSASVESAPWFEVGLIPETLSATNLGQLTVGDTVNLETDALAKYVARLMEMRNVDFHETSVVAQELDSIQEAIEAISAGRAVVVVDDENRENEGDIIFAAEYATEELMGFTIRYTSGVICAPMSHERADSMNLPPMTAHNEDPKGTAYTVSCDARVGTTTGISAADRARTVRVLADASAGPEDLSRPGHIFPLRAVAGGVLERAGHTEAAVELTRAADLSGVGVIAELVHDDGSMMRFEALRSFAAAHSLPMISIEDLIQYVKERA
;
A
#
# COMPACT_ATOMS: atom_id res chain seq x y z
N MET A 1 -15.14 15.27 -17.77
CA MET A 1 -15.66 14.60 -16.55
C MET A 1 -17.16 14.58 -16.65
N PHE A 2 -17.73 13.45 -16.27
CA PHE A 2 -19.14 13.13 -16.32
C PHE A 2 -19.63 12.84 -14.91
N THR A 3 -20.93 12.66 -14.76
CA THR A 3 -21.59 12.36 -13.49
C THR A 3 -22.34 11.04 -13.48
N GLY A 4 -22.52 10.47 -14.67
CA GLY A 4 -23.35 9.31 -14.92
C GLY A 4 -24.85 9.61 -14.95
N ILE A 5 -25.22 10.87 -15.14
CA ILE A 5 -26.61 11.28 -15.34
C ILE A 5 -26.86 11.40 -16.83
N ILE A 6 -27.60 10.43 -17.38
CA ILE A 6 -27.82 10.33 -18.82
C ILE A 6 -28.72 11.48 -19.28
N GLY A 7 -28.25 12.24 -20.27
CA GLY A 7 -28.97 13.38 -20.83
C GLY A 7 -29.90 13.00 -21.98
N ALA A 8 -29.55 11.95 -22.74
CA ALA A 8 -30.36 11.47 -23.85
C ALA A 8 -30.03 10.00 -24.20
N LEU A 9 -30.96 9.35 -24.90
CA LEU A 9 -30.70 8.12 -25.63
C LEU A 9 -30.34 8.45 -27.08
N GLY A 10 -29.28 7.82 -27.58
CA GLY A 10 -28.89 7.88 -28.98
C GLY A 10 -29.16 6.56 -29.72
N THR A 11 -29.18 6.62 -31.05
CA THR A 11 -29.25 5.42 -31.90
C THR A 11 -28.04 5.38 -32.83
N VAL A 12 -27.32 4.26 -32.83
CA VAL A 12 -26.18 4.05 -33.74
C VAL A 12 -26.68 3.97 -35.17
N GLU A 13 -26.18 4.85 -36.03
CA GLU A 13 -26.54 4.88 -37.46
C GLU A 13 -25.55 4.10 -38.32
N SER A 14 -24.26 4.16 -37.98
CA SER A 14 -23.24 3.35 -38.66
C SER A 14 -22.00 3.12 -37.80
N VAL A 15 -21.33 1.99 -38.05
CA VAL A 15 -19.99 1.66 -37.55
C VAL A 15 -19.12 1.34 -38.76
N GLN A 16 -18.18 2.22 -39.09
CA GLN A 16 -17.35 2.15 -40.29
C GLN A 16 -15.92 1.75 -39.91
N PRO A 17 -15.46 0.53 -40.22
CA PRO A 17 -14.10 0.11 -39.92
C PRO A 17 -13.05 0.96 -40.64
N VAL A 18 -11.94 1.22 -39.96
CA VAL A 18 -10.81 1.97 -40.50
C VAL A 18 -9.74 1.02 -40.99
N TYR A 19 -9.31 1.20 -42.24
CA TYR A 19 -8.26 0.41 -42.87
C TYR A 19 -7.02 1.28 -43.08
N ASN A 20 -5.83 0.67 -42.97
CA ASN A 20 -4.58 1.35 -43.29
C ASN A 20 -4.36 1.49 -44.80
N ALA A 21 -3.28 2.17 -45.21
CA ALA A 21 -2.96 2.41 -46.62
C ALA A 21 -2.75 1.11 -47.44
N GLN A 22 -2.49 -0.01 -46.77
CA GLN A 22 -2.34 -1.34 -47.38
C GLN A 22 -3.65 -2.14 -47.39
N GLY A 23 -4.76 -1.55 -46.95
CA GLY A 23 -6.08 -2.20 -46.89
C GLY A 23 -6.26 -3.17 -45.72
N ALA A 24 -5.32 -3.22 -44.76
CA ALA A 24 -5.46 -4.05 -43.57
C ALA A 24 -6.29 -3.34 -42.49
N SER A 25 -7.10 -4.10 -41.76
CA SER A 25 -7.90 -3.56 -40.64
C SER A 25 -6.98 -2.99 -39.58
N THR A 26 -7.30 -1.78 -39.11
CA THR A 26 -6.62 -1.16 -37.95
C THR A 26 -7.25 -1.58 -36.62
N GLY A 27 -8.39 -2.27 -36.66
CA GLY A 27 -9.22 -2.54 -35.50
C GLY A 27 -10.01 -1.32 -35.01
N ALA A 28 -9.74 -0.11 -35.50
CA ALA A 28 -10.49 1.09 -35.19
C ALA A 28 -11.74 1.24 -36.08
N ALA A 29 -12.68 2.07 -35.66
CA ALA A 29 -13.88 2.40 -36.43
C ALA A 29 -14.34 3.83 -36.18
N TYR A 30 -14.99 4.44 -37.18
CA TYR A 30 -15.85 5.58 -36.96
C TYR A 30 -17.23 5.11 -36.53
N ILE A 31 -17.75 5.68 -35.46
CA ILE A 31 -19.12 5.43 -34.99
C ILE A 31 -19.92 6.71 -35.21
N THR A 32 -21.02 6.62 -35.95
CA THR A 32 -21.99 7.71 -36.14
C THR A 32 -23.27 7.37 -35.39
N ILE A 33 -23.74 8.31 -34.57
CA ILE A 33 -24.89 8.17 -33.69
C ILE A 33 -25.84 9.33 -33.95
N ASN A 34 -27.13 9.03 -34.12
CA ASN A 34 -28.17 10.04 -33.95
C ASN A 34 -28.29 10.34 -32.46
N ALA A 35 -27.79 11.51 -32.07
CA ALA A 35 -27.71 11.98 -30.69
C ALA A 35 -28.80 13.02 -30.35
N GLY A 36 -29.56 13.49 -31.35
CA GLY A 36 -30.58 14.52 -31.15
C GLY A 36 -29.97 15.84 -30.68
N ASP A 37 -30.73 16.59 -29.89
CA ASP A 37 -30.34 17.96 -29.50
C ASP A 37 -29.23 18.02 -28.45
N ILE A 38 -28.83 16.88 -27.85
CA ILE A 38 -27.75 16.82 -26.84
C ILE A 38 -26.39 17.27 -27.40
N VAL A 39 -26.23 17.24 -28.73
CA VAL A 39 -25.01 17.66 -29.44
C VAL A 39 -25.16 19.00 -30.16
N SER A 40 -26.25 19.73 -29.95
CA SER A 40 -26.52 21.01 -30.62
C SER A 40 -25.45 22.08 -30.36
N ASP A 41 -24.72 21.98 -29.25
CA ASP A 41 -23.60 22.84 -28.86
C ASP A 41 -22.27 22.07 -28.72
N LEU A 42 -22.16 20.91 -29.36
CA LEU A 42 -20.96 20.09 -29.36
C LEU A 42 -20.12 20.39 -30.61
N ASP A 43 -19.07 21.19 -30.44
CA ASP A 43 -18.11 21.47 -31.51
C ASP A 43 -17.11 20.31 -31.70
N HIS A 44 -16.41 20.34 -32.84
CA HIS A 44 -15.23 19.51 -33.10
C HIS A 44 -14.28 19.46 -31.90
N GLY A 45 -13.81 18.25 -31.55
CA GLY A 45 -12.91 18.05 -30.41
C GLY A 45 -13.60 18.07 -29.05
N GLY A 46 -14.89 18.39 -28.98
CA GLY A 46 -15.66 18.26 -27.75
C GLY A 46 -15.93 16.80 -27.38
N SER A 47 -16.19 16.55 -26.10
CA SER A 47 -16.38 15.19 -25.58
C SER A 47 -17.85 14.85 -25.34
N LEU A 48 -18.22 13.61 -25.66
CA LEU A 48 -19.52 13.01 -25.35
C LEU A 48 -19.27 11.60 -24.81
N ALA A 49 -19.89 11.26 -23.67
CA ALA A 49 -19.88 9.89 -23.19
C ALA A 49 -20.93 9.07 -23.93
N VAL A 50 -20.53 7.94 -24.51
CA VAL A 50 -21.40 6.96 -25.17
C VAL A 50 -21.32 5.64 -24.41
N ASN A 51 -22.41 5.21 -23.78
CA ASN A 51 -22.40 4.09 -22.82
C ASN A 51 -21.28 4.20 -21.78
N GLY A 52 -20.99 5.42 -21.30
CA GLY A 52 -19.91 5.68 -20.36
C GLY A 52 -18.50 5.74 -20.97
N VAL A 53 -18.34 5.61 -22.29
CA VAL A 53 -17.03 5.80 -22.95
C VAL A 53 -16.89 7.25 -23.40
N CYS A 54 -15.87 7.96 -22.92
CA CYS A 54 -15.56 9.30 -23.39
C CYS A 54 -15.06 9.25 -24.84
N LEU A 55 -15.85 9.79 -25.77
CA LEU A 55 -15.50 9.89 -27.18
C LEU A 55 -15.36 11.36 -27.59
N THR A 56 -14.46 11.60 -28.53
CA THR A 56 -14.20 12.94 -29.06
C THR A 56 -14.95 13.13 -30.38
N ALA A 57 -15.71 14.22 -30.49
CA ALA A 57 -16.40 14.60 -31.71
C ALA A 57 -15.41 14.85 -32.84
N VAL A 58 -15.62 14.20 -33.98
CA VAL A 58 -14.82 14.40 -35.20
C VAL A 58 -15.72 14.82 -36.35
N ASP A 59 -15.26 15.80 -37.12
CA ASP A 59 -16.00 16.36 -38.23
C ASP A 59 -15.31 15.94 -39.52
N GLU A 60 -15.72 14.79 -40.06
CA GLU A 60 -15.45 14.46 -41.46
C GLU A 60 -16.55 15.08 -42.31
N ASP A 61 -16.19 15.64 -43.48
CA ASP A 61 -17.04 16.41 -44.38
C ASP A 61 -18.54 16.03 -44.32
N SER A 62 -19.33 16.88 -43.65
CA SER A 62 -20.80 16.86 -43.44
C SER A 62 -21.38 15.75 -42.52
N ILE A 63 -21.40 16.00 -41.20
CA ILE A 63 -22.35 15.37 -40.26
C ILE A 63 -23.63 16.23 -40.15
N GLU A 64 -24.80 15.60 -40.01
CA GLU A 64 -26.07 16.30 -39.80
C GLU A 64 -26.13 16.93 -38.38
N PRO A 65 -26.94 17.99 -38.14
CA PRO A 65 -26.94 18.71 -36.85
C PRO A 65 -27.26 17.88 -35.61
N GLN A 66 -27.94 16.73 -35.76
CA GLN A 66 -28.29 15.82 -34.66
C GLN A 66 -27.36 14.60 -34.60
N GLN A 67 -26.35 14.54 -35.47
CA GLN A 67 -25.40 13.44 -35.50
C GLN A 67 -24.18 13.75 -34.65
N PHE A 68 -23.73 12.73 -33.95
CA PHE A 68 -22.42 12.67 -33.33
C PHE A 68 -21.58 11.64 -34.08
N ARG A 69 -20.35 12.01 -34.45
CA ARG A 69 -19.39 11.07 -35.01
C ARG A 69 -18.12 11.08 -34.19
N ALA A 70 -17.56 9.91 -33.94
CA ALA A 70 -16.30 9.74 -33.23
C ALA A 70 -15.41 8.67 -33.87
N TYR A 71 -14.10 8.87 -33.78
CA TYR A 71 -13.11 7.83 -34.05
C TYR A 71 -12.87 7.02 -32.78
N ALA A 72 -13.20 5.73 -32.79
CA ALA A 72 -12.94 4.81 -31.70
C ALA A 72 -11.72 3.93 -32.06
N MET A 73 -10.66 4.01 -31.24
CA MET A 73 -9.48 3.17 -31.41
C MET A 73 -9.78 1.70 -31.10
N GLY A 74 -8.98 0.79 -31.66
CA GLY A 74 -9.22 -0.64 -31.51
C GLY A 74 -9.24 -1.15 -30.07
N GLU A 75 -8.43 -0.58 -29.18
CA GLU A 75 -8.46 -0.93 -27.75
C GLU A 75 -9.81 -0.58 -27.12
N THR A 76 -10.33 0.62 -27.40
CA THR A 76 -11.66 1.06 -26.92
C THR A 76 -12.76 0.12 -27.40
N LEU A 77 -12.73 -0.27 -28.68
CA LEU A 77 -13.70 -1.21 -29.22
C LEU A 77 -13.56 -2.61 -28.62
N THR A 78 -12.34 -3.04 -28.28
CA THR A 78 -12.08 -4.36 -27.67
C THR A 78 -12.49 -4.41 -26.20
N ARG A 79 -12.26 -3.32 -25.45
CA ARG A 79 -12.44 -3.25 -24.00
C ARG A 79 -13.84 -2.83 -23.57
N THR A 80 -14.68 -2.39 -24.50
CA THR A 80 -16.01 -1.84 -24.19
C THR A 80 -17.07 -2.46 -25.08
N ASN A 81 -18.33 -2.34 -24.68
CA ASN A 81 -19.47 -2.78 -25.47
C ASN A 81 -19.65 -1.98 -26.77
N LEU A 82 -18.84 -0.94 -27.02
CA LEU A 82 -18.87 -0.23 -28.30
C LEU A 82 -18.47 -1.15 -29.47
N GLY A 83 -17.62 -2.15 -29.24
CA GLY A 83 -17.21 -3.11 -30.27
C GLY A 83 -18.31 -4.06 -30.73
N THR A 84 -19.42 -4.16 -30.00
CA THR A 84 -20.57 -5.00 -30.36
C THR A 84 -21.75 -4.20 -30.92
N LEU A 85 -21.64 -2.87 -30.95
CA LEU A 85 -22.69 -2.02 -31.50
C LEU A 85 -22.87 -2.26 -32.99
N THR A 86 -24.13 -2.26 -33.40
CA THR A 86 -24.54 -2.34 -34.79
C THR A 86 -25.53 -1.21 -35.09
N GLN A 87 -25.84 -0.99 -36.36
CA GLN A 87 -26.86 -0.03 -36.74
C GLN A 87 -28.19 -0.35 -36.03
N GLY A 88 -28.78 0.64 -35.38
CA GLY A 88 -30.00 0.51 -34.57
C GLY A 88 -29.75 0.24 -33.09
N SER A 89 -28.51 0.00 -32.65
CA SER A 89 -28.20 -0.12 -31.22
C SER A 89 -28.51 1.18 -30.46
N VAL A 90 -29.17 1.07 -29.31
CA VAL A 90 -29.50 2.19 -28.43
C VAL A 90 -28.38 2.42 -27.42
N VAL A 91 -27.95 3.67 -27.26
CA VAL A 91 -26.82 4.03 -26.40
C VAL A 91 -27.19 5.15 -25.43
N ASN A 92 -26.61 5.14 -24.24
CA ASN A 92 -26.70 6.25 -23.29
C ASN A 92 -25.74 7.36 -23.70
N LEU A 93 -26.22 8.61 -23.71
CA LEU A 93 -25.43 9.80 -24.03
C LEU A 93 -25.39 10.77 -22.85
N GLU A 94 -24.19 11.24 -22.51
CA GLU A 94 -23.98 12.27 -21.48
C GLU A 94 -22.94 13.30 -21.93
N ARG A 95 -23.24 14.58 -21.69
CA ARG A 95 -22.31 15.71 -21.92
C ARG A 95 -21.38 15.87 -20.73
N CYS A 96 -20.17 16.36 -20.99
CA CYS A 96 -19.27 16.74 -19.90
C CYS A 96 -19.96 17.74 -18.97
N MET A 97 -19.87 17.50 -17.66
CA MET A 97 -20.41 18.40 -16.66
C MET A 97 -19.54 19.67 -16.58
N PRO A 98 -20.11 20.88 -16.69
CA PRO A 98 -19.38 22.12 -16.46
C PRO A 98 -18.82 22.20 -15.03
N ALA A 99 -17.71 22.90 -14.83
CA ALA A 99 -17.12 23.07 -13.49
C ALA A 99 -18.07 23.77 -12.49
N SER A 100 -18.97 24.62 -12.99
CA SER A 100 -20.03 25.27 -12.20
C SER A 100 -21.37 24.52 -12.25
N GLY A 101 -21.39 23.32 -12.83
CA GLY A 101 -22.56 22.47 -12.97
C GLY A 101 -22.98 21.85 -11.64
N ARG A 102 -24.19 21.29 -11.62
CA ARG A 102 -24.64 20.46 -10.51
C ARG A 102 -24.06 19.07 -10.63
N PHE A 103 -23.64 18.55 -9.48
CA PHE A 103 -23.06 17.22 -9.36
C PHE A 103 -24.13 16.27 -8.84
N ASP A 104 -25.02 15.82 -9.73
CA ASP A 104 -26.22 15.05 -9.35
C ASP A 104 -25.97 13.52 -9.26
N GLY A 105 -24.82 13.04 -9.75
CA GLY A 105 -24.38 11.64 -9.67
C GLY A 105 -23.08 11.45 -8.88
N HIS A 106 -22.17 10.60 -9.38
CA HIS A 106 -20.82 10.41 -8.82
C HIS A 106 -19.74 10.75 -9.85
N VAL A 107 -18.45 10.69 -9.49
CA VAL A 107 -17.37 11.06 -10.41
C VAL A 107 -17.23 9.96 -11.46
N VAL A 108 -17.58 10.28 -12.71
CA VAL A 108 -17.38 9.41 -13.87
C VAL A 108 -16.37 10.06 -14.81
N GLN A 109 -15.29 9.37 -15.10
CA GLN A 109 -14.21 9.80 -15.98
C GLN A 109 -14.57 9.59 -17.45
N GLY A 110 -15.40 8.59 -17.73
CA GLY A 110 -15.66 8.10 -19.07
C GLY A 110 -14.62 7.08 -19.53
N HIS A 111 -13.96 6.42 -18.56
CA HIS A 111 -12.92 5.43 -18.76
C HIS A 111 -13.43 4.08 -18.27
N VAL A 112 -13.95 3.30 -19.20
CA VAL A 112 -14.51 1.97 -18.91
C VAL A 112 -13.40 1.05 -18.42
N ASP A 113 -13.57 0.51 -17.21
CA ASP A 113 -12.64 -0.39 -16.55
C ASP A 113 -12.84 -1.85 -17.00
N GLY A 114 -14.05 -2.20 -17.46
CA GLY A 114 -14.35 -3.53 -17.99
C GLY A 114 -15.79 -3.69 -18.46
N ILE A 115 -16.13 -4.93 -18.84
CA ILE A 115 -17.47 -5.30 -19.30
C ILE A 115 -18.07 -6.31 -18.31
N ALA A 116 -19.35 -6.16 -18.02
CA ALA A 116 -20.13 -7.10 -17.25
C ALA A 116 -21.27 -7.69 -18.06
N THR A 117 -21.78 -8.84 -17.61
CA THR A 117 -22.93 -9.52 -18.21
C THR A 117 -24.09 -9.55 -17.23
N VAL A 118 -25.31 -9.25 -17.69
CA VAL A 118 -26.53 -9.40 -16.89
C VAL A 118 -26.74 -10.88 -16.56
N THR A 119 -26.77 -11.23 -15.27
CA THR A 119 -26.96 -12.62 -14.80
C THR A 119 -28.38 -12.89 -14.31
N SER A 120 -29.07 -11.89 -13.77
CA SER A 120 -30.47 -12.00 -13.40
C SER A 120 -31.15 -10.64 -13.31
N ILE A 121 -32.43 -10.59 -13.65
CA ILE A 121 -33.32 -9.45 -13.42
C ILE A 121 -34.46 -9.92 -12.52
N THR A 122 -34.70 -9.23 -11.41
CA THR A 122 -35.81 -9.52 -10.50
C THR A 122 -36.77 -8.33 -10.49
N GLU A 123 -37.98 -8.56 -10.98
CA GLU A 123 -39.04 -7.55 -10.97
C GLU A 123 -39.64 -7.39 -9.58
N HIS A 124 -39.89 -6.14 -9.20
CA HIS A 124 -40.72 -5.75 -8.07
C HIS A 124 -41.88 -4.88 -8.56
N ASP A 125 -42.81 -4.51 -7.67
CA ASP A 125 -44.04 -3.82 -8.06
C ASP A 125 -43.82 -2.53 -8.87
N ALA A 126 -42.74 -1.77 -8.60
CA ALA A 126 -42.47 -0.48 -9.21
C ALA A 126 -41.01 -0.25 -9.64
N TRP A 127 -40.14 -1.25 -9.48
CA TRP A 127 -38.71 -1.14 -9.75
C TRP A 127 -38.15 -2.55 -9.93
N CYS A 128 -36.92 -2.70 -10.42
CA CYS A 128 -36.30 -4.03 -10.52
C CYS A 128 -34.90 -4.01 -9.92
N THR A 129 -34.42 -5.18 -9.48
CA THR A 129 -32.99 -5.39 -9.26
C THR A 129 -32.38 -6.07 -10.47
N VAL A 130 -31.19 -5.62 -10.84
CA VAL A 130 -30.40 -6.24 -11.90
C VAL A 130 -29.08 -6.68 -11.30
N ARG A 131 -28.75 -7.95 -11.50
CA ARG A 131 -27.47 -8.54 -11.11
C ARG A 131 -26.59 -8.70 -12.33
N PHE A 132 -25.31 -8.42 -12.14
CA PHE A 132 -24.29 -8.51 -13.15
C PHE A 132 -23.16 -9.41 -12.67
N SER A 133 -22.53 -10.15 -13.58
CA SER A 133 -21.17 -10.66 -13.36
C SER A 133 -20.20 -9.48 -13.28
N ILE A 134 -19.08 -9.65 -12.59
CA ILE A 134 -18.00 -8.66 -12.63
C ILE A 134 -16.67 -9.35 -12.94
N PRO A 135 -15.78 -8.75 -13.75
CA PRO A 135 -14.42 -9.24 -13.88
C PRO A 135 -13.73 -9.32 -12.52
N GLN A 136 -12.95 -10.38 -12.30
CA GLN A 136 -12.31 -10.64 -11.01
C GLN A 136 -11.46 -9.45 -10.56
N GLU A 137 -10.73 -8.83 -11.49
CA GLU A 137 -9.88 -7.66 -11.21
C GLU A 137 -10.65 -6.44 -10.71
N LEU A 138 -11.96 -6.33 -10.98
CA LEU A 138 -12.78 -5.18 -10.59
C LEU A 138 -13.56 -5.40 -9.29
N ALA A 139 -13.74 -6.66 -8.87
CA ALA A 139 -14.50 -7.00 -7.66
C ALA A 139 -14.02 -6.27 -6.39
N PRO A 140 -12.71 -6.04 -6.15
CA PRO A 140 -12.24 -5.31 -4.97
C PRO A 140 -12.65 -3.84 -4.90
N TYR A 141 -13.09 -3.25 -6.02
CA TYR A 141 -13.47 -1.83 -6.07
C TYR A 141 -14.95 -1.59 -5.79
N LEU A 142 -15.75 -2.65 -5.64
CA LEU A 142 -17.16 -2.53 -5.33
C LEU A 142 -17.41 -2.78 -3.85
N VAL A 143 -18.30 -1.98 -3.29
CA VAL A 143 -18.77 -2.12 -1.91
C VAL A 143 -20.29 -1.94 -1.90
N GLU A 144 -20.98 -2.61 -0.98
CA GLU A 144 -22.39 -2.34 -0.76
C GLU A 144 -22.59 -0.86 -0.40
N LYS A 145 -23.60 -0.22 -0.99
CA LYS A 145 -23.85 1.23 -0.90
C LYS A 145 -22.78 2.12 -1.54
N GLY A 146 -21.81 1.54 -2.25
CA GLY A 146 -20.87 2.26 -3.11
C GLY A 146 -21.49 2.71 -4.43
N SER A 147 -20.78 3.60 -5.12
CA SER A 147 -21.15 4.09 -6.45
C SER A 147 -20.52 3.23 -7.56
N ILE A 148 -21.23 3.05 -8.66
CA ILE A 148 -20.72 2.42 -9.88
C ILE A 148 -21.41 3.02 -11.10
N ALA A 149 -20.68 3.20 -12.21
CA ALA A 149 -21.29 3.53 -13.49
C ALA A 149 -21.53 2.27 -14.32
N VAL A 150 -22.77 2.04 -14.75
CA VAL A 150 -23.16 0.92 -15.63
C VAL A 150 -23.65 1.47 -16.96
N SER A 151 -22.90 1.24 -18.04
CA SER A 151 -23.09 1.87 -19.34
C SER A 151 -23.24 3.40 -19.23
N GLY A 152 -22.41 4.00 -18.36
CA GLY A 152 -22.44 5.43 -18.06
C GLY A 152 -23.53 5.86 -17.09
N VAL A 153 -24.42 4.98 -16.61
CA VAL A 153 -25.44 5.36 -15.63
C VAL A 153 -24.88 5.25 -14.22
N SER A 154 -24.90 6.34 -13.46
CA SER A 154 -24.50 6.36 -12.05
C SER A 154 -25.54 5.65 -11.19
N LEU A 155 -25.12 4.57 -10.51
CA LEU A 155 -25.97 3.73 -9.69
C LEU A 155 -25.34 3.46 -8.32
N THR A 156 -26.18 3.09 -7.36
CA THR A 156 -25.75 2.60 -6.05
C THR A 156 -25.82 1.08 -6.02
N VAL A 157 -24.73 0.44 -5.60
CA VAL A 157 -24.67 -1.01 -5.42
C VAL A 157 -25.59 -1.42 -4.27
N THR A 158 -26.59 -2.26 -4.54
CA THR A 158 -27.54 -2.76 -3.53
C THR A 158 -27.03 -3.99 -2.80
N ALA A 159 -26.25 -4.83 -3.48
CA ALA A 159 -25.56 -5.99 -2.93
C ALA A 159 -24.34 -6.35 -3.79
N VAL A 160 -23.35 -7.01 -3.20
CA VAL A 160 -22.14 -7.48 -3.89
C VAL A 160 -21.65 -8.77 -3.25
N SER A 161 -21.07 -9.67 -4.05
CA SER A 161 -20.39 -10.87 -3.56
C SER A 161 -19.13 -10.53 -2.78
N ALA A 162 -18.55 -11.50 -2.07
CA ALA A 162 -17.19 -11.32 -1.58
C ALA A 162 -16.22 -11.20 -2.78
N SER A 163 -15.20 -10.36 -2.64
CA SER A 163 -14.25 -10.06 -3.72
C SER A 163 -13.35 -11.24 -4.11
N VAL A 164 -13.24 -12.26 -3.24
CA VAL A 164 -12.44 -13.48 -3.45
C VAL A 164 -13.27 -14.65 -3.98
N GLU A 165 -14.57 -14.46 -4.24
CA GLU A 165 -15.38 -15.48 -4.90
C GLU A 165 -14.89 -15.72 -6.33
N SER A 166 -15.01 -16.97 -6.81
CA SER A 166 -14.54 -17.37 -8.14
C SER A 166 -15.42 -16.87 -9.29
N ALA A 167 -16.63 -16.42 -8.97
CA ALA A 167 -17.57 -15.82 -9.92
C ALA A 167 -18.24 -14.62 -9.25
N PRO A 168 -17.49 -13.50 -9.08
CA PRO A 168 -17.99 -12.38 -8.34
C PRO A 168 -19.15 -11.71 -9.10
N TRP A 169 -20.03 -11.06 -8.35
CA TRP A 169 -21.21 -10.41 -8.89
C TRP A 169 -21.57 -9.18 -8.06
N PHE A 170 -22.31 -8.26 -8.68
CA PHE A 170 -22.93 -7.14 -7.98
C PHE A 170 -24.37 -6.92 -8.46
N GLU A 171 -25.14 -6.21 -7.65
CA GLU A 171 -26.54 -5.92 -7.89
C GLU A 171 -26.80 -4.42 -7.71
N VAL A 172 -27.73 -3.90 -8.52
CA VAL A 172 -28.23 -2.52 -8.45
C VAL A 172 -29.75 -2.52 -8.51
N GLY A 173 -30.37 -1.50 -7.94
CA GLY A 173 -31.80 -1.23 -8.09
C GLY A 173 -32.05 -0.19 -9.17
N LEU A 174 -33.00 -0.45 -10.08
CA LEU A 174 -33.41 0.47 -11.13
C LEU A 174 -34.84 0.94 -10.88
N ILE A 175 -34.99 2.25 -10.66
CA ILE A 175 -36.29 2.91 -10.47
C ILE A 175 -36.95 3.23 -11.83
N PRO A 176 -38.26 3.55 -11.87
CA PRO A 176 -38.97 3.84 -13.13
C PRO A 176 -38.29 4.89 -14.01
N GLU A 177 -37.77 5.95 -13.38
CA GLU A 177 -37.09 7.03 -14.10
C GLU A 177 -35.85 6.48 -14.83
N THR A 178 -34.97 5.77 -14.13
CA THR A 178 -33.76 5.16 -14.70
C THR A 178 -34.10 4.16 -15.80
N LEU A 179 -35.13 3.34 -15.61
CA LEU A 179 -35.60 2.37 -16.61
C LEU A 179 -36.07 3.06 -17.89
N SER A 180 -36.75 4.20 -17.77
CA SER A 180 -37.28 4.94 -18.93
C SER A 180 -36.25 5.84 -19.62
N ALA A 181 -35.33 6.44 -18.85
CA ALA A 181 -34.39 7.45 -19.32
C ALA A 181 -33.07 6.86 -19.85
N THR A 182 -32.81 5.56 -19.62
CA THR A 182 -31.55 4.90 -19.98
C THR A 182 -31.79 3.61 -20.75
N ASN A 183 -30.76 3.11 -21.43
CA ASN A 183 -30.83 1.82 -22.13
C ASN A 183 -30.89 0.63 -21.17
N LEU A 184 -30.71 0.84 -19.86
CA LEU A 184 -30.76 -0.23 -18.87
C LEU A 184 -32.16 -0.86 -18.76
N GLY A 185 -33.23 -0.11 -19.08
CA GLY A 185 -34.59 -0.64 -19.11
C GLY A 185 -34.89 -1.62 -20.24
N GLN A 186 -33.96 -1.78 -21.19
CA GLN A 186 -34.09 -2.72 -22.31
C GLN A 186 -33.21 -3.96 -22.14
N LEU A 187 -32.46 -4.06 -21.03
CA LEU A 187 -31.55 -5.16 -20.78
C LEU A 187 -32.29 -6.48 -20.55
N THR A 188 -31.69 -7.54 -21.06
CA THR A 188 -32.07 -8.93 -20.86
C THR A 188 -30.88 -9.74 -20.31
N VAL A 189 -31.17 -10.90 -19.72
CA VAL A 189 -30.11 -11.80 -19.21
C VAL A 189 -29.20 -12.23 -20.36
N GLY A 190 -27.88 -12.03 -20.19
CA GLY A 190 -26.87 -12.26 -21.23
C GLY A 190 -26.38 -10.99 -21.93
N ASP A 191 -27.08 -9.86 -21.78
CA ASP A 191 -26.61 -8.59 -22.33
C ASP A 191 -25.36 -8.09 -21.62
N THR A 192 -24.56 -7.31 -22.35
CA THR A 192 -23.28 -6.77 -21.87
C THR A 192 -23.34 -5.27 -21.63
N VAL A 193 -22.70 -4.82 -20.56
CA VAL A 193 -22.67 -3.42 -20.14
C VAL A 193 -21.25 -2.98 -19.83
N ASN A 194 -20.94 -1.71 -20.03
CA ASN A 194 -19.67 -1.14 -19.61
C ASN A 194 -19.70 -0.87 -18.10
N LEU A 195 -18.59 -1.11 -17.43
CA LEU A 195 -18.40 -0.77 -16.02
C LEU A 195 -17.35 0.33 -15.88
N GLU A 196 -17.64 1.30 -15.03
CA GLU A 196 -16.64 2.19 -14.46
C GLU A 196 -16.80 2.18 -12.93
N THR A 197 -15.74 1.79 -12.23
CA THR A 197 -15.70 1.76 -10.76
C THR A 197 -15.35 3.14 -10.20
N ASP A 198 -15.69 3.38 -8.94
CA ASP A 198 -15.42 4.66 -8.29
C ASP A 198 -13.93 5.03 -8.38
N ALA A 199 -13.64 6.23 -8.90
CA ALA A 199 -12.27 6.71 -9.07
C ALA A 199 -11.49 6.70 -7.74
N LEU A 200 -12.14 6.99 -6.61
CA LEU A 200 -11.50 6.93 -5.30
C LEU A 200 -11.11 5.50 -4.92
N ALA A 201 -11.94 4.50 -5.24
CA ALA A 201 -11.61 3.10 -4.98
C ALA A 201 -10.34 2.68 -5.73
N LYS A 202 -10.19 3.10 -6.99
CA LYS A 202 -9.00 2.83 -7.81
C LYS A 202 -7.74 3.46 -7.23
N TYR A 203 -7.80 4.74 -6.82
CA TYR A 203 -6.65 5.40 -6.20
C TYR A 203 -6.32 4.86 -4.82
N VAL A 204 -7.32 4.52 -4.00
CA VAL A 204 -7.11 3.88 -2.70
C VAL A 204 -6.46 2.53 -2.89
N ALA A 205 -6.93 1.71 -3.83
CA ALA A 205 -6.31 0.42 -4.13
C ALA A 205 -4.89 0.61 -4.64
N ARG A 206 -4.63 1.58 -5.53
CA ARG A 206 -3.25 1.87 -5.97
C ARG A 206 -2.36 2.36 -4.83
N LEU A 207 -2.91 3.12 -3.88
CA LEU A 207 -2.17 3.55 -2.69
C LEU A 207 -1.92 2.38 -1.74
N MET A 208 -2.88 1.48 -1.56
CA MET A 208 -2.70 0.26 -0.77
C MET A 208 -1.71 -0.69 -1.45
N GLU A 209 -1.77 -0.83 -2.77
CA GLU A 209 -0.73 -1.49 -3.57
C GLU A 209 0.60 -0.82 -3.33
N MET A 210 0.75 0.50 -3.47
CA MET A 210 2.01 1.20 -3.24
C MET A 210 2.52 1.08 -1.80
N ARG A 211 1.62 1.00 -0.83
CA ARG A 211 1.96 0.66 0.56
C ARG A 211 2.36 -0.81 0.71
N ASN A 212 1.86 -1.68 -0.16
CA ASN A 212 2.21 -3.08 -0.28
C ASN A 212 3.31 -3.33 -1.33
N VAL A 213 3.79 -2.32 -2.06
CA VAL A 213 4.99 -2.36 -2.92
C VAL A 213 6.16 -2.12 -1.98
N ASP A 214 6.32 -3.07 -1.06
CA ASP A 214 7.62 -3.65 -0.83
C ASP A 214 7.92 -4.52 -2.06
N PHE A 215 9.17 -4.53 -2.52
CA PHE A 215 9.60 -5.54 -3.49
C PHE A 215 9.21 -6.91 -2.93
N HIS A 216 8.31 -7.67 -3.56
CA HIS A 216 8.29 -9.15 -3.60
C HIS A 216 7.06 -9.67 -4.37
N GLU A 217 7.25 -9.93 -5.67
CA GLU A 217 6.85 -11.25 -6.17
C GLU A 217 8.09 -12.13 -6.01
N THR A 218 8.18 -12.83 -4.89
CA THR A 218 9.11 -13.94 -4.77
C THR A 218 8.37 -15.03 -4.01
N SER A 219 8.36 -16.19 -4.64
CA SER A 219 7.82 -17.46 -4.15
C SER A 219 8.00 -17.63 -2.64
N VAL A 220 7.07 -18.35 -2.01
CA VAL A 220 7.22 -18.94 -0.68
C VAL A 220 8.63 -19.55 -0.54
N VAL A 221 9.56 -18.79 0.04
CA VAL A 221 10.86 -19.29 0.49
C VAL A 221 10.66 -19.67 1.96
N ALA A 222 11.17 -20.83 2.32
CA ALA A 222 11.15 -21.33 3.68
C ALA A 222 11.62 -20.26 4.69
N GLN A 223 11.10 -20.37 5.91
CA GLN A 223 11.57 -19.69 7.11
C GLN A 223 13.08 -19.90 7.31
N GLU A 224 13.93 -19.14 6.62
CA GLU A 224 15.37 -19.15 6.87
C GLU A 224 15.78 -17.83 7.53
N LEU A 225 16.45 -17.99 8.66
CA LEU A 225 17.28 -16.96 9.27
C LEU A 225 18.51 -16.75 8.38
N ASP A 226 18.98 -15.52 8.31
CA ASP A 226 20.20 -15.15 7.61
C ASP A 226 21.43 -15.67 8.38
N SER A 227 22.60 -15.69 7.74
CA SER A 227 23.83 -16.14 8.42
C SER A 227 24.36 -15.08 9.40
N ILE A 228 25.04 -15.53 10.46
CA ILE A 228 25.72 -14.62 11.39
C ILE A 228 26.76 -13.74 10.67
N GLN A 229 27.38 -14.27 9.62
CA GLN A 229 28.33 -13.52 8.81
C GLN A 229 27.67 -12.32 8.10
N GLU A 230 26.48 -12.51 7.52
CA GLU A 230 25.72 -11.42 6.89
C GLU A 230 25.28 -10.36 7.91
N ALA A 231 24.92 -10.76 9.12
CA ALA A 231 24.59 -9.84 10.20
C ALA A 231 25.81 -8.99 10.62
N ILE A 232 26.99 -9.61 10.74
CA ILE A 232 28.24 -8.90 11.06
C ILE A 232 28.61 -7.92 9.93
N GLU A 233 28.50 -8.34 8.67
CA GLU A 233 28.76 -7.47 7.52
C GLU A 233 27.80 -6.28 7.46
N ALA A 234 26.53 -6.49 7.80
CA ALA A 234 25.57 -5.40 7.92
C ALA A 234 25.96 -4.39 9.02
N ILE A 235 26.30 -4.87 10.21
CA ILE A 235 26.71 -4.02 11.34
C ILE A 235 28.01 -3.26 11.01
N SER A 236 29.00 -3.93 10.41
CA SER A 236 30.25 -3.31 9.97
C SER A 236 30.02 -2.19 8.94
N ALA A 237 28.99 -2.36 8.09
CA ALA A 237 28.54 -1.35 7.12
C ALA A 237 27.63 -0.26 7.70
N GLY A 238 27.41 -0.23 9.02
CA GLY A 238 26.53 0.75 9.68
C GLY A 238 25.03 0.49 9.48
N ARG A 239 24.64 -0.71 9.06
CA ARG A 239 23.24 -1.13 8.93
C ARG A 239 22.78 -1.86 10.19
N ALA A 240 21.46 -1.88 10.39
CA ALA A 240 20.84 -2.66 11.44
C ALA A 240 20.61 -4.12 11.04
N VAL A 241 20.37 -4.95 12.05
CA VAL A 241 19.94 -6.34 11.95
C VAL A 241 18.76 -6.58 12.89
N VAL A 242 17.96 -7.60 12.63
CA VAL A 242 16.93 -8.10 13.55
C VAL A 242 17.48 -9.32 14.28
N VAL A 243 17.40 -9.35 15.61
CA VAL A 243 17.84 -10.51 16.40
C VAL A 243 16.66 -11.04 17.20
N VAL A 244 16.30 -12.29 16.96
CA VAL A 244 15.23 -12.99 17.68
C VAL A 244 15.80 -13.88 18.78
N ASP A 245 15.17 -13.88 19.95
CA ASP A 245 15.52 -14.81 21.02
C ASP A 245 14.68 -16.11 20.99
N ASP A 246 14.99 -17.05 21.88
CA ASP A 246 14.30 -18.34 21.96
C ASP A 246 12.79 -18.16 22.24
N GLU A 247 11.95 -18.96 21.59
CA GLU A 247 10.49 -18.97 21.78
C GLU A 247 10.05 -19.16 23.24
N ASN A 248 10.90 -19.78 24.08
CA ASN A 248 10.66 -20.02 25.50
C ASN A 248 11.21 -18.92 26.42
N ARG A 249 11.87 -17.87 25.88
CA ARG A 249 12.43 -16.77 26.66
C ARG A 249 11.56 -15.52 26.59
N GLU A 250 11.67 -14.70 25.56
CA GLU A 250 10.81 -13.52 25.32
C GLU A 250 9.98 -13.70 24.05
N ASN A 251 10.44 -14.54 23.10
CA ASN A 251 9.86 -14.74 21.77
C ASN A 251 9.71 -13.40 21.04
N GLU A 252 10.70 -12.53 21.22
CA GLU A 252 10.72 -11.14 20.76
C GLU A 252 11.95 -10.90 19.87
N GLY A 253 11.84 -9.87 19.02
CA GLY A 253 12.91 -9.48 18.12
C GLY A 253 13.30 -8.02 18.32
N ASP A 254 14.60 -7.77 18.42
CA ASP A 254 15.15 -6.43 18.55
C ASP A 254 15.79 -5.97 17.25
N ILE A 255 15.63 -4.69 16.94
CA ILE A 255 16.54 -4.00 16.03
C ILE A 255 17.85 -3.79 16.75
N ILE A 256 18.96 -4.27 16.19
CA ILE A 256 20.32 -4.10 16.71
C ILE A 256 21.20 -3.38 15.69
N PHE A 257 21.96 -2.37 16.12
CA PHE A 257 23.01 -1.74 15.30
C PHE A 257 24.16 -1.18 16.15
N ALA A 258 25.29 -0.86 15.50
CA ALA A 258 26.44 -0.28 16.18
C ALA A 258 26.23 1.20 16.53
N ALA A 259 26.46 1.56 17.80
CA ALA A 259 26.19 2.90 18.30
C ALA A 259 27.06 3.98 17.64
N GLU A 260 28.29 3.67 17.22
CA GLU A 260 29.19 4.61 16.52
C GLU A 260 28.69 5.02 15.12
N TYR A 261 27.86 4.19 14.49
CA TYR A 261 27.23 4.46 13.20
C TYR A 261 25.81 4.99 13.29
N ALA A 262 25.33 5.31 14.49
CA ALA A 262 23.97 5.83 14.68
C ALA A 262 23.77 7.16 13.93
N THR A 263 22.92 7.13 12.91
CA THR A 263 22.42 8.32 12.22
C THR A 263 21.07 8.75 12.79
N GLU A 264 20.65 9.98 12.47
CA GLU A 264 19.31 10.45 12.83
C GLU A 264 18.22 9.61 12.16
N GLU A 265 18.42 9.23 10.90
CA GLU A 265 17.48 8.44 10.12
C GLU A 265 17.35 7.02 10.68
N LEU A 266 18.48 6.37 10.99
CA LEU A 266 18.47 5.02 11.57
C LEU A 266 17.82 5.02 12.96
N MET A 267 18.16 6.00 13.80
CA MET A 267 17.53 6.14 15.11
C MET A 267 16.02 6.44 14.97
N GLY A 268 15.62 7.31 14.04
CA GLY A 268 14.22 7.61 13.75
C GLY A 268 13.44 6.38 13.28
N PHE A 269 14.06 5.57 12.42
CA PHE A 269 13.53 4.27 12.00
C PHE A 269 13.33 3.34 13.21
N THR A 270 14.35 3.16 14.05
CA THR A 270 14.23 2.35 15.26
C THR A 270 13.10 2.85 16.15
N ILE A 271 13.00 4.15 16.41
CA ILE A 271 11.94 4.74 17.24
C ILE A 271 10.55 4.46 16.67
N ARG A 272 10.38 4.54 15.34
CA ARG A 272 9.07 4.39 14.70
C ARG A 272 8.51 2.97 14.83
N TYR A 273 9.37 1.95 14.82
CA TYR A 273 8.95 0.54 14.72
C TYR A 273 9.16 -0.28 16.00
N THR A 274 9.71 0.33 17.05
CA THR A 274 9.99 -0.36 18.31
C THR A 274 9.17 0.21 19.46
N SER A 275 9.34 -0.37 20.66
CA SER A 275 8.82 0.15 21.93
C SER A 275 9.17 1.63 22.18
N GLY A 276 10.21 2.15 21.50
CA GLY A 276 10.75 3.49 21.67
C GLY A 276 11.66 3.64 22.89
N VAL A 277 11.83 2.58 23.68
CA VAL A 277 12.78 2.48 24.80
C VAL A 277 14.15 2.11 24.25
N ILE A 278 14.91 3.12 23.84
CA ILE A 278 16.21 2.91 23.20
C ILE A 278 17.27 2.58 24.24
N CYS A 279 17.76 1.35 24.16
CA CYS A 279 18.81 0.85 25.04
C CYS A 279 20.17 0.87 24.36
N ALA A 280 21.25 1.02 25.15
CA ALA A 280 22.63 1.01 24.65
C ALA A 280 23.46 -0.06 25.38
N PRO A 281 23.47 -1.32 24.91
CA PRO A 281 24.31 -2.37 25.48
C PRO A 281 25.80 -2.08 25.36
N MET A 282 26.54 -2.32 26.44
CA MET A 282 28.00 -2.15 26.50
C MET A 282 28.62 -3.03 27.57
N SER A 283 29.95 -3.17 27.56
CA SER A 283 30.66 -3.90 28.61
C SER A 283 30.58 -3.21 29.98
N HIS A 284 30.80 -3.97 31.05
CA HIS A 284 30.96 -3.39 32.38
C HIS A 284 32.05 -2.31 32.42
N GLU A 285 33.18 -2.54 31.77
CA GLU A 285 34.32 -1.62 31.72
C GLU A 285 33.95 -0.29 31.05
N ARG A 286 33.17 -0.34 29.96
CA ARG A 286 32.70 0.88 29.29
C ARG A 286 31.70 1.64 30.14
N ALA A 287 30.77 0.94 30.78
CA ALA A 287 29.84 1.56 31.71
C ALA A 287 30.57 2.19 32.92
N ASP A 288 31.61 1.53 33.46
CA ASP A 288 32.41 2.06 34.57
C ASP A 288 33.23 3.28 34.15
N SER A 289 33.83 3.27 32.95
CA SER A 289 34.59 4.42 32.44
C SER A 289 33.70 5.64 32.18
N MET A 290 32.43 5.41 31.86
CA MET A 290 31.41 6.45 31.73
C MET A 290 30.68 6.76 33.05
N ASN A 291 31.06 6.15 34.19
CA ASN A 291 30.38 6.29 35.48
C ASN A 291 28.86 6.11 35.38
N LEU A 292 28.44 4.97 34.81
CA LEU A 292 27.05 4.56 34.65
C LEU A 292 26.73 3.40 35.63
N PRO A 293 26.45 3.70 36.91
CA PRO A 293 26.08 2.68 37.88
C PRO A 293 24.73 2.04 37.55
N PRO A 294 24.42 0.85 38.10
CA PRO A 294 23.10 0.24 38.02
C PRO A 294 21.98 1.21 38.43
N MET A 295 20.83 1.14 37.75
CA MET A 295 19.70 2.02 38.00
C MET A 295 19.11 1.82 39.40
N THR A 296 19.11 0.58 39.90
CA THR A 296 18.60 0.21 41.23
C THR A 296 19.67 -0.56 42.02
N ALA A 297 19.63 -0.45 43.34
CA ALA A 297 20.53 -1.20 44.23
C ALA A 297 20.18 -2.71 44.29
N HIS A 298 18.90 -3.03 44.11
CA HIS A 298 18.38 -4.39 44.04
C HIS A 298 17.54 -4.53 42.76
N ASN A 299 17.98 -5.37 41.83
CA ASN A 299 17.28 -5.59 40.57
C ASN A 299 16.19 -6.65 40.78
N GLU A 300 14.93 -6.24 40.65
CA GLU A 300 13.75 -7.11 40.76
C GLU A 300 13.15 -7.46 39.39
N ASP A 301 13.78 -7.02 38.29
CA ASP A 301 13.40 -7.40 36.93
C ASP A 301 13.45 -8.93 36.77
N PRO A 302 12.38 -9.58 36.28
CA PRO A 302 12.31 -11.04 36.17
C PRO A 302 13.42 -11.67 35.31
N LYS A 303 13.98 -10.92 34.36
CA LYS A 303 15.06 -11.33 33.45
C LYS A 303 16.41 -10.73 33.86
N GLY A 304 16.45 -10.03 34.99
CA GLY A 304 17.63 -9.36 35.52
C GLY A 304 18.21 -8.32 34.58
N THR A 305 17.39 -7.66 33.75
CA THR A 305 17.87 -6.70 32.75
C THR A 305 18.69 -5.59 33.41
N ALA A 306 19.96 -5.47 33.01
CA ALA A 306 20.98 -4.73 33.73
C ALA A 306 21.02 -3.24 33.36
N TYR A 307 19.91 -2.54 33.61
CA TYR A 307 19.81 -1.09 33.40
C TYR A 307 20.79 -0.29 34.26
N THR A 308 21.42 0.69 33.65
CA THR A 308 22.13 1.77 34.35
C THR A 308 21.24 3.01 34.49
N VAL A 309 21.72 4.01 35.23
CA VAL A 309 21.09 5.34 35.20
C VAL A 309 21.01 5.86 33.76
N SER A 310 19.85 6.38 33.35
CA SER A 310 19.68 6.92 32.00
C SER A 310 20.54 8.16 31.77
N CYS A 311 20.85 8.44 30.51
CA CYS A 311 21.75 9.54 30.17
C CYS A 311 21.41 10.19 28.83
N ASP A 312 21.90 11.42 28.66
CA ASP A 312 21.95 12.16 27.39
C ASP A 312 23.35 12.73 27.18
N ALA A 313 23.76 12.92 25.93
CA ALA A 313 24.95 13.71 25.62
C ALA A 313 24.73 15.16 26.07
N ARG A 314 25.75 15.74 26.71
CA ARG A 314 25.74 17.11 27.23
C ARG A 314 25.85 18.17 26.12
N VAL A 315 26.49 17.82 25.00
CA VAL A 315 26.80 18.74 23.89
C VAL A 315 26.28 18.17 22.58
N GLY A 316 25.69 19.06 21.76
CA GLY A 316 25.13 18.70 20.45
C GLY A 316 23.72 18.10 20.54
N THR A 317 23.03 18.33 21.64
CA THR A 317 21.64 17.92 21.91
C THR A 317 20.83 19.13 22.37
N THR A 318 19.51 19.00 22.38
CA THR A 318 18.58 20.02 22.87
C THR A 318 17.82 19.51 24.10
N THR A 319 16.76 18.74 23.89
CA THR A 319 15.95 18.13 24.95
C THR A 319 16.33 16.68 25.22
N GLY A 320 17.13 16.06 24.35
CA GLY A 320 17.61 14.69 24.49
C GLY A 320 16.74 13.63 23.80
N ILE A 321 15.46 13.91 23.53
CA ILE A 321 14.49 12.89 23.10
C ILE A 321 14.40 12.67 21.58
N SER A 322 14.82 13.65 20.78
CA SER A 322 14.74 13.55 19.31
C SER A 322 15.60 12.40 18.78
N ALA A 323 15.33 11.95 17.56
CA ALA A 323 16.17 10.94 16.91
C ALA A 323 17.63 11.42 16.78
N ALA A 324 17.83 12.67 16.39
CA ALA A 324 19.16 13.29 16.32
C ALA A 324 19.86 13.31 17.67
N ASP A 325 19.18 13.71 18.74
CA ASP A 325 19.75 13.82 20.09
C ASP A 325 20.10 12.43 20.64
N ARG A 326 19.22 11.44 20.47
CA ARG A 326 19.45 10.05 20.88
C ARG A 326 20.60 9.40 20.09
N ALA A 327 20.67 9.63 18.78
CA ALA A 327 21.79 9.19 17.93
C ALA A 327 23.12 9.86 18.33
N ARG A 328 23.07 11.13 18.78
CA ARG A 328 24.26 11.80 19.33
C ARG A 328 24.70 11.15 20.64
N THR A 329 23.77 10.89 21.55
CA THR A 329 24.06 10.26 22.85
C THR A 329 24.71 8.89 22.70
N VAL A 330 24.15 8.00 21.87
CA VAL A 330 24.74 6.65 21.70
C VAL A 330 26.11 6.69 21.02
N ARG A 331 26.37 7.64 20.11
CA ARG A 331 27.72 7.85 19.55
C ARG A 331 28.73 8.30 20.60
N VAL A 332 28.33 9.18 21.54
CA VAL A 332 29.18 9.55 22.69
C VAL A 332 29.46 8.34 23.57
N LEU A 333 28.47 7.46 23.79
CA LEU A 333 28.67 6.20 24.51
C LEU A 333 29.63 5.25 23.80
N ALA A 334 29.74 5.28 22.47
CA ALA A 334 30.69 4.48 21.70
C ALA A 334 32.09 5.09 21.58
N ASP A 335 32.23 6.41 21.72
CA ASP A 335 33.49 7.14 21.52
C ASP A 335 34.51 6.84 22.63
N ALA A 336 35.61 6.16 22.27
CA ALA A 336 36.68 5.79 23.21
C ALA A 336 37.35 6.98 23.92
N SER A 337 37.23 8.20 23.38
CA SER A 337 37.75 9.43 23.99
C SER A 337 36.78 10.12 24.96
N ALA A 338 35.49 9.74 24.93
CA ALA A 338 34.48 10.33 25.78
C ALA A 338 34.53 9.80 27.22
N GLY A 339 34.16 10.67 28.16
CA GLY A 339 34.17 10.41 29.59
C GLY A 339 32.85 10.78 30.30
N PRO A 340 32.76 10.61 31.63
CA PRO A 340 31.55 10.87 32.40
C PRO A 340 30.99 12.29 32.27
N GLU A 341 31.86 13.27 32.04
CA GLU A 341 31.58 14.69 31.85
C GLU A 341 30.79 14.99 30.57
N ASP A 342 30.89 14.13 29.55
CA ASP A 342 30.20 14.28 28.27
C ASP A 342 28.71 13.91 28.35
N LEU A 343 28.28 13.38 29.50
CA LEU A 343 26.92 12.94 29.75
C LEU A 343 26.22 13.77 30.85
N SER A 344 24.94 14.02 30.65
CA SER A 344 23.98 14.38 31.71
C SER A 344 23.21 13.15 32.17
N ARG A 345 22.78 13.16 33.45
CA ARG A 345 21.99 12.09 34.09
C ARG A 345 20.92 12.76 34.97
N PRO A 346 19.63 12.37 34.88
CA PRO A 346 19.06 11.39 33.95
C PRO A 346 19.07 11.88 32.50
N GLY A 347 18.60 11.03 31.58
CA GLY A 347 18.36 11.34 30.17
C GLY A 347 17.45 10.32 29.49
N HIS A 348 17.52 10.21 28.16
CA HIS A 348 16.56 9.48 27.34
C HIS A 348 17.14 8.24 26.61
N ILE A 349 18.43 7.98 26.78
CA ILE A 349 19.05 6.68 26.44
C ILE A 349 19.21 5.85 27.72
N PHE A 350 18.97 4.54 27.59
CA PHE A 350 19.05 3.58 28.69
C PHE A 350 20.23 2.60 28.49
N PRO A 351 21.43 2.90 29.02
CA PRO A 351 22.55 1.99 28.84
C PRO A 351 22.34 0.69 29.63
N LEU A 352 22.71 -0.43 29.00
CA LEU A 352 22.62 -1.78 29.56
C LEU A 352 24.02 -2.38 29.72
N ARG A 353 24.29 -3.02 30.86
CA ARG A 353 25.59 -3.67 31.10
C ARG A 353 25.54 -5.14 30.72
N ALA A 354 26.23 -5.50 29.64
CA ALA A 354 26.39 -6.90 29.24
C ALA A 354 27.32 -7.65 30.20
N VAL A 355 26.98 -8.90 30.51
CA VAL A 355 27.84 -9.78 31.33
C VAL A 355 29.15 -10.11 30.62
N ALA A 356 30.20 -10.42 31.39
CA ALA A 356 31.55 -10.63 30.85
C ALA A 356 31.64 -11.85 29.92
N GLY A 357 30.91 -12.94 30.18
CA GLY A 357 30.86 -14.12 29.32
C GLY A 357 29.97 -13.98 28.08
N GLY A 358 29.38 -12.80 27.82
CA GLY A 358 28.58 -12.52 26.63
C GLY A 358 27.41 -13.48 26.46
N VAL A 359 27.09 -13.79 25.19
CA VAL A 359 25.93 -14.65 24.85
C VAL A 359 26.06 -16.08 25.37
N LEU A 360 27.28 -16.54 25.69
CA LEU A 360 27.53 -17.85 26.28
C LEU A 360 27.14 -17.93 27.76
N GLU A 361 27.16 -16.80 28.47
CA GLU A 361 26.76 -16.70 29.88
C GLU A 361 25.29 -16.26 30.01
N ARG A 362 24.85 -15.29 29.19
CA ARG A 362 23.47 -14.81 29.15
C ARG A 362 22.99 -14.66 27.70
N ALA A 363 22.04 -15.51 27.32
CA ALA A 363 21.42 -15.49 26.00
C ALA A 363 20.34 -14.38 25.90
N GLY A 364 20.75 -13.11 25.93
CA GLY A 364 19.85 -11.96 25.77
C GLY A 364 20.33 -10.96 24.72
N HIS A 365 19.43 -10.08 24.27
CA HIS A 365 19.73 -9.08 23.24
C HIS A 365 20.83 -8.09 23.66
N THR A 366 20.94 -7.80 24.96
CA THR A 366 22.05 -7.02 25.52
C THR A 366 23.41 -7.63 25.15
N GLU A 367 23.59 -8.91 25.41
CA GLU A 367 24.84 -9.61 25.11
C GLU A 367 25.03 -9.77 23.60
N ALA A 368 23.96 -10.08 22.86
CA ALA A 368 24.01 -10.22 21.40
C ALA A 368 24.49 -8.94 20.71
N ALA A 369 24.02 -7.77 21.15
CA ALA A 369 24.45 -6.49 20.59
C ALA A 369 25.94 -6.21 20.81
N VAL A 370 26.47 -6.50 22.01
CA VAL A 370 27.89 -6.33 22.31
C VAL A 370 28.74 -7.33 21.52
N GLU A 371 28.27 -8.57 21.38
CA GLU A 371 28.97 -9.62 20.63
C GLU A 371 29.06 -9.28 19.14
N LEU A 372 27.94 -8.91 18.52
CA LEU A 372 27.90 -8.57 17.09
C LEU A 372 28.74 -7.34 16.76
N THR A 373 28.71 -6.31 17.61
CA THR A 373 29.54 -5.11 17.41
C THR A 373 31.02 -5.41 17.56
N ARG A 374 31.42 -6.28 18.49
CA ARG A 374 32.82 -6.76 18.60
C ARG A 374 33.23 -7.62 17.41
N ALA A 375 32.36 -8.53 16.97
CA ALA A 375 32.63 -9.39 15.82
C ALA A 375 32.76 -8.59 14.51
N ALA A 376 32.20 -7.38 14.45
CA ALA A 376 32.36 -6.41 13.38
C ALA A 376 33.59 -5.49 13.54
N ASP A 377 34.47 -5.76 14.51
CA ASP A 377 35.65 -4.95 14.86
C ASP A 377 35.33 -3.50 15.30
N LEU A 378 34.18 -3.30 15.95
CA LEU A 378 33.71 -1.98 16.42
C LEU A 378 33.84 -1.84 17.95
N SER A 379 33.42 -0.70 18.50
CA SER A 379 33.58 -0.31 19.92
C SER A 379 33.00 -1.27 20.97
N GLY A 380 32.15 -2.22 20.57
CA GLY A 380 31.42 -3.08 21.50
C GLY A 380 30.23 -2.38 22.19
N VAL A 381 29.80 -1.22 21.68
CA VAL A 381 28.59 -0.53 22.12
C VAL A 381 27.52 -0.64 21.04
N GLY A 382 26.43 -1.32 21.37
CA GLY A 382 25.27 -1.49 20.50
C GLY A 382 24.15 -0.53 20.84
N VAL A 383 23.13 -0.52 19.98
CA VAL A 383 21.81 0.03 20.25
C VAL A 383 20.79 -1.08 20.02
N ILE A 384 19.85 -1.23 20.96
CA ILE A 384 18.75 -2.20 20.85
C ILE A 384 17.41 -1.55 21.19
N ALA A 385 16.34 -2.03 20.55
CA ALA A 385 14.96 -1.81 20.95
C ALA A 385 14.04 -2.85 20.31
N GLU A 386 13.00 -3.25 21.05
CA GLU A 386 12.12 -4.37 20.74
C GLU A 386 11.05 -3.97 19.71
N LEU A 387 10.86 -4.78 18.67
CA LEU A 387 9.90 -4.52 17.59
C LEU A 387 8.43 -4.72 18.05
N VAL A 388 7.59 -3.74 17.72
CA VAL A 388 6.16 -3.72 18.11
C VAL A 388 5.25 -3.42 16.93
N HIS A 389 4.03 -3.97 16.98
CA HIS A 389 2.93 -3.55 16.13
C HIS A 389 2.41 -2.16 16.53
N ASP A 390 1.74 -1.47 15.61
CA ASP A 390 1.14 -0.15 15.86
C ASP A 390 0.04 -0.20 16.95
N ASP A 391 -0.52 -1.37 17.26
CA ASP A 391 -1.46 -1.58 18.37
C ASP A 391 -0.79 -1.77 19.74
N GLY A 392 0.55 -1.77 19.78
CA GLY A 392 1.37 -1.94 20.96
C GLY A 392 1.68 -3.40 21.33
N SER A 393 1.22 -4.39 20.56
CA SER A 393 1.60 -5.79 20.77
C SER A 393 3.00 -6.09 20.19
N MET A 394 3.71 -7.05 20.79
CA MET A 394 5.06 -7.43 20.35
C MET A 394 5.03 -8.21 19.04
N MET A 395 5.93 -7.90 18.12
CA MET A 395 6.10 -8.70 16.90
C MET A 395 6.68 -10.08 17.25
N ARG A 396 6.10 -11.13 16.67
CA ARG A 396 6.57 -12.52 16.78
C ARG A 396 7.24 -12.96 15.47
N PHE A 397 7.85 -14.15 15.47
CA PHE A 397 8.73 -14.63 14.40
C PHE A 397 8.27 -14.33 12.97
N GLU A 398 7.02 -14.67 12.60
CA GLU A 398 6.50 -14.42 11.24
C GLU A 398 6.48 -12.92 10.89
N ALA A 399 5.97 -12.08 11.81
CA ALA A 399 5.95 -10.64 11.64
C ALA A 399 7.37 -10.03 11.61
N LEU A 400 8.27 -10.54 12.44
CA LEU A 400 9.69 -10.14 12.46
C LEU A 400 10.37 -10.46 11.12
N ARG A 401 10.10 -11.64 10.55
CA ARG A 401 10.68 -12.03 9.26
C ARG A 401 10.15 -11.16 8.13
N SER A 402 8.84 -10.90 8.11
CA SER A 402 8.24 -9.96 7.15
C SER A 402 8.81 -8.56 7.29
N PHE A 403 8.95 -8.05 8.52
CA PHE A 403 9.56 -6.75 8.80
C PHE A 403 11.01 -6.67 8.30
N ALA A 404 11.82 -7.67 8.64
CA ALA A 404 13.22 -7.73 8.24
C ALA A 404 13.37 -7.80 6.71
N ALA A 405 12.51 -8.56 6.01
CA ALA A 405 12.50 -8.61 4.55
C ALA A 405 12.11 -7.26 3.93
N ALA A 406 11.02 -6.63 4.40
CA ALA A 406 10.55 -5.33 3.91
C ALA A 406 11.63 -4.23 4.05
N HIS A 407 12.42 -4.28 5.13
CA HIS A 407 13.46 -3.30 5.40
C HIS A 407 14.86 -3.75 4.99
N SER A 408 15.00 -4.88 4.29
CA SER A 408 16.29 -5.44 3.84
C SER A 408 17.31 -5.58 4.98
N LEU A 409 16.83 -6.02 6.15
CA LEU A 409 17.62 -6.27 7.34
C LEU A 409 17.89 -7.78 7.45
N PRO A 410 19.15 -8.20 7.69
CA PRO A 410 19.42 -9.58 8.11
C PRO A 410 18.67 -9.88 9.41
N MET A 411 18.09 -11.07 9.50
CA MET A 411 17.45 -11.59 10.70
C MET A 411 18.15 -12.86 11.17
N ILE A 412 18.67 -12.85 12.39
CA ILE A 412 19.39 -13.97 12.99
C ILE A 412 18.77 -14.36 14.34
N SER A 413 19.10 -15.55 14.85
CA SER A 413 18.75 -15.93 16.22
C SER A 413 19.93 -15.77 17.19
N ILE A 414 19.62 -15.56 18.47
CA ILE A 414 20.63 -15.63 19.55
C ILE A 414 21.25 -17.04 19.61
N GLU A 415 20.49 -18.09 19.30
CA GLU A 415 21.00 -19.47 19.27
C GLU A 415 22.11 -19.63 18.22
N ASP A 416 21.90 -19.15 17.00
CA ASP A 416 22.91 -19.20 15.93
C ASP A 416 24.15 -18.38 16.30
N LEU A 417 23.96 -17.23 16.95
CA LEU A 417 25.06 -16.40 17.43
C LEU A 417 25.87 -17.12 18.51
N ILE A 418 25.22 -17.85 19.43
CA ILE A 418 25.88 -18.69 20.43
C ILE A 418 26.73 -19.78 19.76
N GLN A 419 26.21 -20.45 18.72
CA GLN A 419 26.98 -21.46 18.00
C GLN A 419 28.19 -20.85 17.28
N TYR A 420 27.99 -19.72 16.60
CA TYR A 420 29.06 -18.98 15.95
C TYR A 420 30.19 -18.59 16.91
N VAL A 421 29.86 -18.13 18.12
CA VAL A 421 30.87 -17.79 19.14
C VAL A 421 31.60 -19.03 19.65
N LYS A 422 30.89 -20.15 19.88
CA LYS A 422 31.51 -21.42 20.30
C LYS A 422 32.52 -21.96 19.28
N GLU A 423 32.24 -21.80 17.99
CA GLU A 423 33.13 -22.26 16.91
C GLU A 423 34.41 -21.42 16.79
N ARG A 424 34.41 -20.20 17.33
CA ARG A 424 35.53 -19.24 17.28
C ARG A 424 36.33 -19.14 18.59
N ALA A 425 35.81 -19.68 19.70
CA ALA A 425 36.48 -19.75 21.01
C ALA A 425 37.46 -20.92 21.07
#